data_AF-C0N7S7-F1
#
_entry.id   AF-C0N7S7-F1
#
_cell.length_a   1.000
_cell.length_b   1.000
_cell.length_c   1.000
_cell.angle_alpha   90.00
_cell.angle_beta   90.00
_cell.angle_gamma   90.00
#
_symmetry.space_group_name_H-M   'P 1'
#
loop_
_entity.id
_entity.type
_entity.pdbx_description
1 polymer ?
#
loop_
_entity_poly.entity_id
_entity_poly.type
_entity_poly.pdbx_seq_one_letter_code
_entity_poly.pdbx_strand_id
1 'polypeptide(L)' 'MLRLHHQVEKQKIDNEKLIERNQVLAAEVQDLKSGLDALEERARSELGMVKPGETFFHVIEETDEQD' A
#
# COMPACT_ATOMS: atom_id res chain seq x y z
N MET A 1 -35.86 2.60 -27.96
CA MET A 1 -35.59 3.69 -26.99
C MET A 1 -35.67 3.21 -25.53
N LEU A 2 -36.80 2.66 -25.07
CA LEU A 2 -36.99 2.24 -23.65
C LEU A 2 -36.01 1.16 -23.17
N ARG A 3 -35.75 0.13 -23.99
CA ARG A 3 -34.86 -0.99 -23.64
C ARG A 3 -33.41 -0.54 -23.41
N LEU A 4 -32.94 0.44 -24.20
CA LEU A 4 -31.58 0.95 -24.13
C LEU A 4 -31.38 1.82 -22.89
N HIS A 5 -32.37 2.67 -22.57
CA HIS A 5 -32.37 3.44 -21.31
C HIS A 5 -32.35 2.53 -20.09
N HIS A 6 -33.16 1.47 -20.09
CA HIS A 6 -33.19 0.53 -18.98
C HIS A 6 -31.86 -0.23 -18.78
N GLN A 7 -31.16 -0.56 -19.87
CA GLN A 7 -29.82 -1.16 -19.81
C GLN A 7 -28.78 -0.18 -19.26
N VAL A 8 -28.82 1.08 -19.67
CA VAL A 8 -27.91 2.12 -19.17
C VAL A 8 -28.11 2.35 -17.67
N GLU A 9 -29.35 2.44 -17.21
CA GLU A 9 -29.65 2.63 -15.79
C GLU A 9 -29.20 1.44 -14.95
N LYS A 10 -29.43 0.21 -15.43
CA LYS A 10 -28.91 -0.99 -14.77
C LYS A 10 -27.38 -0.96 -14.67
N GLN A 11 -26.71 -0.57 -15.75
CA GLN A 11 -25.25 -0.54 -15.80
C GLN A 11 -24.64 0.56 -14.92
N LYS A 12 -25.34 1.69 -14.72
CA LYS A 12 -24.95 2.70 -13.73
C LYS A 12 -25.01 2.16 -12.31
N ILE A 13 -26.12 1.51 -11.95
CA ILE A 13 -26.29 0.90 -10.62
C ILE A 13 -25.20 -0.16 -10.37
N ASP A 14 -24.90 -0.99 -11.37
CA ASP A 14 -23.85 -2.01 -11.24
C ASP A 14 -22.46 -1.37 -11.12
N ASN A 15 -22.18 -0.30 -11.87
CA ASN A 15 -20.93 0.46 -11.74
C ASN A 15 -20.78 1.12 -10.36
N GLU A 16 -21.84 1.72 -9.82
CA GLU A 16 -21.81 2.34 -8.48
C GLU A 16 -21.43 1.30 -7.40
N LYS A 17 -22.03 0.12 -7.46
CA LYS A 17 -21.69 -0.99 -6.54
C LYS A 17 -20.24 -1.44 -6.69
N LEU A 18 -19.73 -1.49 -7.91
CA LEU A 18 -18.33 -1.86 -8.17
C LEU A 18 -17.37 -0.79 -7.66
N ILE A 19 -17.72 0.50 -7.79
CA ILE A 19 -16.92 1.61 -7.27
C ILE A 19 -16.83 1.54 -5.75
N GLU A 20 -17.96 1.36 -5.06
CA GLU A 20 -18.00 1.23 -3.61
C GLU A 20 -17.13 0.06 -3.14
N ARG A 21 -17.26 -1.11 -3.77
CA ARG A 21 -16.42 -2.28 -3.44
C ARG A 21 -14.94 -2.03 -3.70
N ASN A 22 -14.58 -1.37 -4.80
CA ASN A 22 -13.20 -1.02 -5.08
C ASN A 22 -12.62 -0.04 -4.06
N GLN A 23 -13.41 0.91 -3.57
CA GLN A 23 -12.98 1.85 -2.53
C GLN A 23 -12.65 1.11 -1.22
N VAL A 24 -13.51 0.17 -0.81
CA VAL A 24 -13.25 -0.67 0.38
C VAL A 24 -11.98 -1.49 0.20
N LEU A 25 -11.84 -2.19 -0.93
CA LEU A 25 -10.65 -3.00 -1.21
C LEU A 25 -9.37 -2.16 -1.28
N ALA A 26 -9.44 -0.95 -1.84
CA ALA A 26 -8.29 -0.05 -1.90
C ALA A 26 -7.85 0.39 -0.50
N ALA A 27 -8.81 0.67 0.40
CA ALA A 27 -8.53 0.99 1.78
C ALA A 27 -7.89 -0.20 2.52
N GLU A 28 -8.41 -1.42 2.34
CA GLU A 28 -7.84 -2.64 2.91
C GLU A 28 -6.40 -2.88 2.41
N VAL A 29 -6.15 -2.70 1.12
CA VAL A 29 -4.80 -2.83 0.55
C VAL A 29 -3.85 -1.77 1.11
N GLN A 30 -4.34 -0.54 1.30
CA GLN A 30 -3.53 0.54 1.87
C GLN A 30 -3.19 0.26 3.34
N ASP A 31 -4.15 -0.18 4.13
CA ASP A 31 -3.95 -0.57 5.52
C ASP A 31 -2.93 -1.70 5.64
N LEU A 32 -3.08 -2.76 4.83
CA LEU A 32 -2.15 -3.87 4.78
C LEU A 32 -0.72 -3.44 4.39
N LYS A 33 -0.58 -2.54 3.40
CA LYS A 33 0.72 -2.00 3.01
C LYS A 33 1.37 -1.22 4.16
N SER A 34 0.62 -0.35 4.82
CA SER A 34 1.15 0.42 5.95
C SER A 34 1.63 -0.46 7.11
N GLY A 35 0.92 -1.57 7.39
CA GLY A 35 1.34 -2.55 8.39
C GLY A 35 2.62 -3.30 8.00
N LEU A 36 2.78 -3.62 6.71
CA LEU A 36 4.00 -4.27 6.19
C LEU A 36 5.18 -3.30 6.15
N ASP A 37 4.97 -2.04 5.82
CA ASP A 37 6.01 -1.01 5.77
C ASP A 37 6.62 -0.79 7.16
N ALA A 38 5.77 -0.74 8.21
CA ALA A 38 6.26 -0.64 9.60
C ALA A 38 7.09 -1.85 10.04
N LEU A 39 6.75 -3.05 9.55
CA LEU A 39 7.50 -4.26 9.82
C LEU A 39 8.82 -4.30 9.02
N GLU A 40 8.80 -3.86 7.77
CA GLU A 40 9.98 -3.77 6.91
C GLU A 40 10.98 -2.75 7.46
N GLU A 41 10.52 -1.60 7.95
CA GLU A 41 11.38 -0.59 8.57
C GLU A 41 12.08 -1.14 9.81
N ARG A 42 11.36 -1.84 10.68
CA ARG A 42 11.94 -2.52 11.84
C ARG A 42 12.95 -3.60 11.45
N ALA A 43 12.66 -4.40 10.44
CA ALA A 43 13.58 -5.43 9.95
C ALA A 43 14.84 -4.81 9.32
N ARG A 44 14.72 -3.67 8.64
CA ARG A 44 15.85 -2.91 8.08
C ARG A 44 16.70 -2.28 9.17
N SER A 45 16.08 -1.66 10.18
CA SER A 45 16.79 -0.96 11.26
C SER A 45 17.40 -1.89 12.30
N GLU A 46 16.69 -2.95 12.71
CA GLU A 46 17.11 -3.84 13.81
C GLU A 46 17.86 -5.08 13.33
N LEU A 47 17.51 -5.62 12.16
CA LEU A 47 18.04 -6.90 11.68
C LEU A 47 18.94 -6.78 10.45
N GLY A 48 19.12 -5.56 9.91
CA GLY A 48 19.93 -5.33 8.71
C GLY A 48 19.40 -6.08 7.48
N MET A 49 18.08 -6.27 7.39
CA MET A 49 17.45 -6.95 6.26
C MET A 49 17.67 -6.16 4.95
N VAL A 50 18.27 -6.81 3.95
CA VAL A 50 18.48 -6.24 2.61
C VAL A 50 17.83 -7.15 1.57
N LYS A 51 17.06 -6.59 0.64
CA LYS A 51 16.43 -7.37 -0.45
C LYS A 51 17.48 -7.81 -1.49
N PRO A 52 17.25 -8.92 -2.22
CA PRO A 52 18.16 -9.35 -3.28
C PRO A 52 18.35 -8.25 -4.34
N GLY A 53 19.59 -7.84 -4.58
CA GLY A 53 19.94 -6.79 -5.56
C GLY A 53 19.91 -5.35 -5.02
N GLU A 54 19.69 -5.15 -3.73
CA GLU A 54 19.71 -3.84 -3.08
C GLU A 54 21.07 -3.57 -2.41
N THR A 55 21.54 -2.33 -2.41
CA THR A 55 22.72 -1.88 -1.65
C THR A 55 22.26 -0.99 -0.50
N PHE A 56 22.30 -1.51 0.72
CA PHE A 56 21.87 -0.79 1.92
C PHE A 56 23.04 -0.01 2.52
N PHE A 57 22.88 1.31 2.65
CA PHE A 57 23.85 2.18 3.30
C PHE A 57 23.34 2.55 4.70
N HIS A 58 23.93 1.96 5.73
CA HIS A 58 23.68 2.38 7.11
C HIS A 58 24.69 3.46 7.48
N VAL A 59 24.24 4.70 7.59
CA VAL A 59 25.08 5.80 8.09
C VAL A 59 25.09 5.70 9.61
N ILE A 60 26.15 5.10 10.15
CA ILE A 60 26.44 5.16 11.59
C ILE A 60 27.19 6.47 11.78
N GLU A 61 26.60 7.42 12.51
CA GLU A 61 27.36 8.58 12.98
C GLU A 61 28.45 8.03 13.91
N GLU A 62 29.72 8.24 13.55
CA GLU A 62 30.83 7.93 14.46
C GLU A 62 30.55 8.73 15.74
N THR A 63 30.29 8.01 16.84
CA THR A 63 30.29 8.61 18.16
C THR A 63 31.67 9.25 18.28
N ASP A 64 31.72 10.58 18.26
CA ASP A 64 32.89 11.32 18.70
C ASP A 64 33.10 10.94 20.17
N GLU A 65 33.88 9.88 20.40
CA GLU A 65 34.58 9.63 21.64
C GLU A 65 35.55 10.80 21.82
N GLN A 66 35.08 11.88 22.42
CA GLN A 66 35.92 12.94 22.97
C GLN A 66 35.73 12.95 24.48
N ASP A 67 36.70 12.32 25.14
CA ASP A 67 37.22 12.49 26.52
C ASP A 67 36.35 13.21 27.57
#